data_AF-A0A914IXG7-F1
#
_entry.id   AF-A0A914IXG7-F1
#
_cell.length_a   1.000
_cell.length_b   1.000
_cell.length_c   1.000
_cell.angle_alpha   90.00
_cell.angle_beta   90.00
_cell.angle_gamma   90.00
#
_symmetry.space_group_name_H-M   'P 1'
#
loop_
_entity.id
_entity.type
_entity.pdbx_description
1 polymer ?
#
loop_
_entity_poly.entity_id
_entity_poly.type
_entity_poly.pdbx_seq_one_letter_code
_entity_poly.pdbx_strand_id
1 'polypeptide(L)'
;MHVAFFAENTSDSETIGSAKYWSFQNSKLYLSTSVIENRKNTREAALQWSRGRSCNFAFITSGDDFFTANTLKKLIDLKLIAVSPLLNGPFGTHSNVQGLLNADFVNREKVGSQQVYYFNGPFLVNLKEIDGSYLTFDSDNLKEYHDRDDPIMVFAYSAYVMNIPIFVNNQDFYGYILDSNYYSLSHHKKLLGYFLANLISDNGPMPFPHSTSLEPWYPIPSQLGFDQIYVINLKRRPERLQKIDLIMRLLGIDYRVYEAVDGEKLTPEQLSYLQFLPGYEDPYFKRPMKKGEIGCFLSHYGIWNNVVQKGYERVLVFEDDVRFSENSTVEIQNVLEDIIKTRLEWDLIYLGRKKMTPHGDEFFVPGHRYLSTINYSYWTLGYALSQNGAKKLLATKPLEKMLALDEFLPIMYDKHPNKQWSSYFHERNLQAFAVYPVVVTPERYTYEAGYVSDTESSNIVDFQQTNKSTSDKVDNADFHGSLHTTSKITKTEL
;
A
#
# COMPACT_ATOMS: atom_id res chain seq x y z
N MET A 1 -19.98 -16.21 -22.38
CA MET A 1 -19.35 -14.93 -22.77
C MET A 1 -18.26 -15.21 -23.78
N HIS A 2 -18.16 -14.39 -24.83
CA HIS A 2 -17.04 -14.40 -25.77
C HIS A 2 -16.03 -13.33 -25.34
N VAL A 3 -14.72 -13.62 -25.40
CA VAL A 3 -13.65 -12.68 -25.03
C VAL A 3 -12.68 -12.55 -26.19
N ALA A 4 -12.27 -11.33 -26.53
CA ALA A 4 -11.26 -11.09 -27.55
C ALA A 4 -10.33 -9.95 -27.14
N PHE A 5 -9.04 -10.14 -27.37
CA PHE A 5 -8.00 -9.14 -27.18
C PHE A 5 -7.68 -8.51 -28.54
N PHE A 6 -7.79 -7.19 -28.63
CA PHE A 6 -7.52 -6.44 -29.86
C PHE A 6 -6.22 -5.67 -29.68
N ALA A 7 -5.17 -6.08 -30.39
CA ALA A 7 -3.88 -5.42 -30.36
C ALA A 7 -3.77 -4.40 -31.50
N GLU A 8 -3.28 -3.21 -31.16
CA GLU A 8 -2.96 -2.16 -32.13
C GLU A 8 -1.72 -2.54 -32.96
N ASN A 9 -1.55 -1.92 -34.13
CA ASN A 9 -0.37 -2.13 -34.98
C ASN A 9 0.97 -1.79 -34.27
N THR A 10 0.90 -0.96 -33.23
CA THR A 10 2.03 -0.47 -32.43
C THR A 10 2.36 -1.37 -31.26
N SER A 11 1.54 -2.40 -30.97
CA SER A 11 1.77 -3.30 -29.84
C SER A 11 3.03 -4.13 -30.06
N ASP A 12 3.87 -4.21 -29.02
CA ASP A 12 5.10 -5.02 -29.07
C ASP A 12 4.80 -6.53 -29.02
N SER A 13 5.81 -7.33 -29.40
CA SER A 13 5.69 -8.79 -29.45
C SER A 13 5.48 -9.43 -28.08
N GLU A 14 5.96 -8.80 -27.00
CA GLU A 14 5.81 -9.32 -25.64
C GLU A 14 4.35 -9.21 -25.18
N THR A 15 3.73 -8.05 -25.40
CA THR A 15 2.33 -7.76 -25.11
C THR A 15 1.41 -8.72 -25.86
N ILE A 16 1.65 -8.92 -27.16
CA ILE A 16 0.92 -9.89 -27.99
C ILE A 16 1.12 -11.32 -27.46
N GLY A 17 2.36 -11.66 -27.08
CA GLY A 17 2.68 -12.95 -26.46
C GLY A 17 1.91 -13.20 -25.17
N SER A 18 1.85 -12.21 -24.27
CA SER A 18 1.06 -12.27 -23.04
C SER A 18 -0.42 -12.41 -23.32
N ALA A 19 -0.99 -11.65 -24.26
CA ALA A 19 -2.39 -11.78 -24.65
C ALA A 19 -2.72 -13.18 -25.20
N LYS A 20 -1.84 -13.75 -26.04
CA LYS A 20 -1.98 -15.12 -26.55
C LYS A 20 -1.92 -16.16 -25.43
N TYR A 21 -0.96 -16.02 -24.51
CA TYR A 21 -0.86 -16.87 -23.33
C TYR A 21 -2.13 -16.79 -22.46
N TRP A 22 -2.63 -15.59 -22.17
CA TRP A 22 -3.86 -15.38 -21.39
C TRP A 22 -5.08 -15.97 -22.07
N SER A 23 -5.23 -15.71 -23.38
CA SER A 23 -6.31 -16.27 -24.20
C SER A 23 -6.30 -17.80 -24.16
N PHE A 24 -5.13 -18.43 -24.21
CA PHE A 24 -4.97 -19.87 -24.13
C PHE A 24 -5.35 -20.42 -22.74
N GLN A 25 -4.78 -19.86 -21.67
CA GLN A 25 -5.03 -20.31 -20.29
C GLN A 25 -6.51 -20.23 -19.90
N ASN A 26 -7.21 -19.19 -20.37
CA ASN A 26 -8.62 -18.96 -20.02
C ASN A 26 -9.61 -19.53 -21.04
N SER A 27 -9.15 -20.26 -22.06
CA SER A 27 -10.01 -20.78 -23.15
C SER A 27 -11.15 -21.68 -22.66
N LYS A 28 -10.97 -22.37 -21.53
CA LYS A 28 -11.99 -23.24 -20.92
C LYS A 28 -13.06 -22.48 -20.11
N LEU A 29 -12.81 -21.23 -19.75
CA LEU A 29 -13.72 -20.42 -18.92
C LEU A 29 -14.75 -19.64 -19.75
N TYR A 30 -14.52 -19.50 -21.05
CA TYR A 30 -15.32 -18.69 -21.96
C TYR A 30 -15.83 -19.51 -23.14
N LEU A 31 -16.89 -19.01 -23.80
CA LEU A 31 -17.43 -19.66 -25.01
C LEU A 31 -16.43 -19.62 -26.17
N SER A 32 -15.64 -18.54 -26.25
CA SER A 32 -14.48 -18.42 -27.12
C SER A 32 -13.53 -17.38 -26.57
N THR A 33 -12.24 -17.60 -26.78
CA THR A 33 -11.18 -16.60 -26.60
C THR A 33 -10.49 -16.36 -27.94
N SER A 34 -10.04 -15.13 -28.21
CA SER A 34 -9.36 -14.78 -29.47
C SER A 34 -8.37 -13.64 -29.26
N VAL A 35 -7.29 -13.64 -30.04
CA VAL A 35 -6.38 -12.50 -30.14
C VAL A 35 -6.41 -12.02 -31.58
N ILE A 36 -6.68 -10.72 -31.76
CA ILE A 36 -6.84 -10.09 -33.07
C ILE A 36 -5.78 -9.00 -33.16
N GLU A 37 -4.88 -9.18 -34.10
CA GLU A 37 -3.70 -8.33 -34.30
C GLU A 37 -3.90 -7.39 -35.49
N ASN A 38 -3.03 -6.39 -35.59
CA ASN A 38 -2.88 -5.52 -36.74
C ASN A 38 -4.16 -4.77 -37.16
N ARG A 39 -4.85 -4.15 -36.18
CA ARG A 39 -6.01 -3.31 -36.44
C ARG A 39 -5.65 -1.84 -36.28
N LYS A 40 -5.97 -1.03 -37.32
CA LYS A 40 -5.89 0.44 -37.27
C LYS A 40 -6.90 1.02 -36.27
N ASN A 41 -8.12 0.47 -36.24
CA ASN A 41 -9.19 0.86 -35.32
C ASN A 41 -9.64 -0.37 -34.53
N THR A 42 -9.05 -0.56 -33.35
CA THR A 42 -9.34 -1.72 -32.48
C THR A 42 -10.77 -1.69 -31.92
N ARG A 43 -11.32 -0.50 -31.65
CA ARG A 43 -12.70 -0.34 -31.14
C ARG A 43 -13.75 -0.72 -32.17
N GLU A 44 -13.60 -0.26 -33.42
CA GLU A 44 -14.52 -0.68 -34.50
C GLU A 44 -14.39 -2.19 -34.75
N ALA A 45 -13.15 -2.70 -34.81
CA ALA A 45 -12.92 -4.13 -34.99
C ALA A 45 -13.59 -4.96 -33.88
N ALA A 46 -13.58 -4.48 -32.63
CA ALA A 46 -14.26 -5.12 -31.51
C ALA A 46 -15.78 -5.11 -31.68
N LEU A 47 -16.36 -3.97 -32.05
CA LEU A 47 -17.79 -3.83 -32.26
C LEU A 47 -18.30 -4.74 -33.39
N GLN A 48 -17.61 -4.77 -34.52
CA GLN A 48 -17.95 -5.64 -35.66
C GLN A 48 -17.75 -7.12 -35.32
N TRP A 49 -16.71 -7.46 -34.57
CA TRP A 49 -16.49 -8.84 -34.11
C TRP A 49 -17.60 -9.33 -33.21
N SER A 50 -18.11 -8.47 -32.32
CA SER A 50 -19.26 -8.78 -31.46
C SER A 50 -20.54 -8.99 -32.28
N ARG A 51 -20.81 -8.13 -33.27
CA ARG A 51 -21.95 -8.25 -34.19
C ARG A 51 -21.91 -9.55 -34.99
N GLY A 52 -20.76 -9.88 -35.58
CA GLY A 52 -20.56 -11.10 -36.37
C GLY A 52 -20.73 -12.41 -35.58
N ARG A 53 -20.78 -12.34 -34.25
CA ARG A 53 -21.03 -13.48 -33.34
C ARG A 53 -22.41 -13.47 -32.70
N SER A 54 -23.30 -12.58 -33.14
CA SER A 54 -24.64 -12.42 -32.55
C SER A 54 -24.58 -12.17 -31.04
N CYS A 55 -23.58 -11.41 -30.58
CA CYS A 55 -23.50 -11.01 -29.18
C CYS A 55 -24.63 -10.02 -28.87
N ASN A 56 -25.30 -10.22 -27.73
CA ASN A 56 -26.36 -9.32 -27.27
C ASN A 56 -25.83 -7.95 -26.81
N PHE A 57 -24.60 -7.93 -26.29
CA PHE A 57 -23.94 -6.73 -25.78
C PHE A 57 -22.46 -6.78 -26.18
N ALA A 58 -21.87 -5.62 -26.47
CA ALA A 58 -20.42 -5.45 -26.61
C ALA A 58 -19.91 -4.62 -25.42
N PHE A 59 -19.03 -5.20 -24.62
CA PHE A 59 -18.31 -4.48 -23.57
C PHE A 59 -16.86 -4.28 -24.01
N ILE A 60 -16.50 -3.04 -24.35
CA ILE A 60 -15.20 -2.66 -24.91
C ILE A 60 -14.45 -1.87 -23.83
N THR A 61 -13.31 -2.40 -23.39
CA THR A 61 -12.52 -1.88 -22.27
C THR A 61 -11.03 -2.05 -22.54
N SER A 62 -10.20 -1.39 -21.74
CA SER A 62 -8.74 -1.46 -21.78
C SER A 62 -8.16 -2.28 -20.61
N GLY A 63 -6.85 -2.52 -20.63
CA GLY A 63 -6.11 -3.11 -19.51
C GLY A 63 -5.94 -2.17 -18.31
N ASP A 64 -6.28 -0.88 -18.47
CA ASP A 64 -6.17 0.14 -17.43
C ASP A 64 -7.42 0.22 -16.54
N ASP A 65 -8.50 -0.47 -16.92
CA ASP A 65 -9.80 -0.45 -16.25
C ASP A 65 -9.92 -1.61 -15.24
N PHE A 66 -10.08 -1.28 -13.96
CA PHE A 66 -10.18 -2.23 -12.86
C PHE A 66 -11.61 -2.28 -12.33
N PHE A 67 -12.35 -3.34 -12.64
CA PHE A 67 -13.76 -3.44 -12.29
C PHE A 67 -14.04 -4.19 -10.99
N THR A 68 -15.07 -3.75 -10.27
CA THR A 68 -15.65 -4.51 -9.17
C THR A 68 -16.53 -5.66 -9.69
N ALA A 69 -16.79 -6.64 -8.83
CA ALA A 69 -17.66 -7.77 -9.15
C ALA A 69 -19.06 -7.29 -9.60
N ASN A 70 -19.64 -8.00 -10.57
CA ASN A 70 -20.97 -7.72 -11.15
C ASN A 70 -21.12 -6.42 -11.95
N THR A 71 -20.04 -5.68 -12.23
CA THR A 71 -20.10 -4.44 -13.04
C THR A 71 -20.88 -4.64 -14.35
N LEU A 72 -20.54 -5.67 -15.13
CA LEU A 72 -21.21 -5.95 -16.40
C LEU A 72 -22.72 -6.19 -16.23
N LYS A 73 -23.12 -6.95 -15.21
CA LYS A 73 -24.54 -7.23 -14.93
C LYS A 73 -25.29 -5.93 -14.59
N LYS A 74 -24.72 -5.12 -13.70
CA LYS A 74 -25.30 -3.83 -13.28
C LYS A 74 -25.50 -2.90 -14.47
N LEU A 75 -24.52 -2.80 -15.37
CA LEU A 75 -24.63 -1.97 -16.56
C LEU A 75 -25.69 -2.49 -17.55
N ILE A 76 -25.79 -3.81 -17.74
CA ILE A 76 -26.83 -4.44 -18.57
C ILE A 76 -28.25 -4.15 -18.01
N ASP A 77 -28.41 -4.21 -16.69
CA ASP A 77 -29.69 -4.00 -16.01
C ASP A 77 -30.22 -2.56 -16.17
N LEU A 78 -29.37 -1.59 -16.55
CA LEU A 78 -29.78 -0.22 -16.88
C LEU A 78 -30.63 -0.12 -18.15
N LYS A 79 -30.56 -1.13 -19.04
CA LYS A 79 -31.28 -1.17 -20.34
C LYS A 79 -31.03 0.04 -21.24
N LEU A 80 -29.82 0.59 -21.18
CA LEU A 80 -29.38 1.70 -22.03
C LEU A 80 -28.76 1.19 -23.34
N ILE A 81 -28.82 1.99 -24.41
CA ILE A 81 -28.23 1.65 -25.71
C ILE A 81 -26.70 1.71 -25.64
N ALA A 82 -26.15 2.78 -25.08
CA ALA A 82 -24.72 2.93 -24.86
C ALA A 82 -24.46 3.60 -23.50
N VAL A 83 -23.61 2.98 -22.68
CA VAL A 83 -23.28 3.48 -21.34
C VAL A 83 -21.81 3.21 -20.97
N SER A 84 -21.19 4.18 -20.31
CA SER A 84 -19.91 4.00 -19.60
C SER A 84 -20.13 3.97 -18.09
N PRO A 85 -19.51 3.03 -17.36
CA PRO A 85 -19.36 3.19 -15.92
C PRO A 85 -18.46 4.39 -15.61
N LEU A 86 -18.72 5.12 -14.53
CA LEU A 86 -17.76 6.06 -13.96
C LEU A 86 -16.64 5.28 -13.27
N LEU A 87 -15.39 5.52 -13.70
CA LEU A 87 -14.18 5.00 -13.08
C LEU A 87 -13.31 6.18 -12.64
N ASN A 88 -12.89 6.16 -11.37
CA ASN A 88 -12.02 7.18 -10.80
C ASN A 88 -10.60 6.63 -10.63
N GLY A 89 -9.61 7.51 -10.77
CA GLY A 89 -8.23 7.23 -10.49
C GLY A 89 -8.05 6.89 -9.00
N PRO A 90 -7.26 5.85 -8.66
CA PRO A 90 -7.15 5.38 -7.29
C PRO A 90 -6.50 6.39 -6.33
N PHE A 91 -5.81 7.39 -6.87
CA PHE A 91 -5.13 8.44 -6.12
C PHE A 91 -5.81 9.82 -6.28
N GLY A 92 -7.06 9.85 -6.75
CA GLY A 92 -7.84 11.09 -6.90
C GLY A 92 -7.35 12.03 -8.02
N THR A 93 -6.51 11.53 -8.92
CA THR A 93 -5.81 12.34 -9.93
C THR A 93 -6.62 12.55 -11.22
N HIS A 94 -7.50 11.61 -11.57
CA HIS A 94 -8.23 11.62 -12.84
C HIS A 94 -9.51 10.77 -12.76
N SER A 95 -10.39 10.89 -13.75
CA SER A 95 -11.49 9.94 -14.01
C SER A 95 -11.62 9.72 -15.52
N ASN A 96 -12.31 8.66 -15.93
CA ASN A 96 -12.59 8.42 -17.35
C ASN A 96 -13.54 9.46 -17.99
N VAL A 97 -14.07 10.37 -17.17
CA VAL A 97 -14.94 11.48 -17.58
C VAL A 97 -14.40 12.84 -17.14
N GLN A 98 -13.08 12.95 -16.95
CA GLN A 98 -12.43 14.17 -16.53
C GLN A 98 -12.81 15.34 -17.46
N GLY A 99 -13.31 16.43 -16.87
CA GLY A 99 -13.73 17.63 -17.61
C GLY A 99 -15.07 17.51 -18.35
N LEU A 100 -15.71 16.34 -18.35
CA LEU A 100 -17.03 16.12 -18.99
C LEU A 100 -18.20 16.38 -18.04
N LEU A 101 -18.03 15.98 -16.77
CA LEU A 101 -19.07 16.01 -15.76
C LEU A 101 -18.65 16.86 -14.56
N ASN A 102 -19.64 17.36 -13.81
CA ASN A 102 -19.39 18.18 -12.63
C ASN A 102 -18.82 17.36 -11.45
N ALA A 103 -18.24 18.07 -10.48
CA ALA A 103 -17.65 17.44 -9.30
C ALA A 103 -18.68 16.63 -8.50
N ASP A 104 -19.92 17.11 -8.33
CA ASP A 104 -20.98 16.39 -7.61
C ASP A 104 -21.22 14.99 -8.19
N PHE A 105 -21.19 14.83 -9.52
CA PHE A 105 -21.37 13.54 -10.18
C PHE A 105 -20.11 12.67 -10.05
N VAL A 106 -18.93 13.24 -10.30
CA VAL A 106 -17.64 12.50 -10.22
C VAL A 106 -17.35 12.00 -8.80
N ASN A 107 -17.69 12.81 -7.79
CA ASN A 107 -17.59 12.47 -6.37
C ASN A 107 -18.76 11.62 -5.86
N ARG A 108 -19.73 11.30 -6.72
CA ARG A 108 -20.94 10.53 -6.40
C ARG A 108 -21.80 11.15 -5.30
N GLU A 109 -21.79 12.47 -5.16
CA GLU A 109 -22.75 13.23 -4.35
C GLU A 109 -24.15 13.22 -5.00
N LYS A 110 -24.20 13.17 -6.33
CA LYS A 110 -25.40 12.92 -7.13
C LYS A 110 -25.22 11.64 -7.94
N VAL A 111 -26.02 10.63 -7.62
CA VAL A 111 -25.96 9.30 -8.26
C VAL A 111 -27.04 9.11 -9.33
N GLY A 112 -26.70 8.47 -10.44
CA GLY A 112 -27.61 8.14 -11.52
C GLY A 112 -26.92 7.94 -12.88
N SER A 113 -27.72 7.96 -13.94
CA SER A 113 -27.24 8.03 -15.32
C SER A 113 -27.33 9.47 -15.81
N GLN A 114 -26.21 10.02 -16.30
CA GLN A 114 -26.18 11.34 -16.90
C GLN A 114 -25.89 11.22 -18.40
N GLN A 115 -26.75 11.82 -19.22
CA GLN A 115 -26.54 11.88 -20.66
C GLN A 115 -25.35 12.78 -20.96
N VAL A 116 -24.47 12.34 -21.85
CA VAL A 116 -23.27 13.08 -22.28
C VAL A 116 -23.17 13.12 -23.80
N TYR A 117 -22.32 14.00 -24.33
CA TYR A 117 -22.05 14.06 -25.77
C TYR A 117 -21.04 12.98 -26.21
N TYR A 118 -20.03 12.70 -25.38
CA TYR A 118 -19.02 11.67 -25.59
C TYR A 118 -18.48 11.16 -24.24
N PHE A 119 -17.74 10.05 -24.26
CA PHE A 119 -16.96 9.56 -23.14
C PHE A 119 -15.79 8.70 -23.66
N ASN A 120 -14.71 8.55 -22.88
CA ASN A 120 -13.48 7.90 -23.34
C ASN A 120 -13.50 6.35 -23.25
N GLY A 121 -14.55 5.81 -22.63
CA GLY A 121 -14.74 4.41 -22.30
C GLY A 121 -14.62 4.18 -20.80
N PRO A 122 -14.82 2.95 -20.31
CA PRO A 122 -15.25 1.74 -21.03
C PRO A 122 -16.62 1.87 -21.71
N PHE A 123 -16.89 1.09 -22.75
CA PHE A 123 -18.16 1.14 -23.49
C PHE A 123 -18.96 -0.14 -23.27
N LEU A 124 -20.19 -0.03 -22.78
CA LEU A 124 -21.20 -1.07 -22.97
C LEU A 124 -22.19 -0.64 -24.05
N VAL A 125 -22.27 -1.39 -25.13
CA VAL A 125 -23.22 -1.18 -26.23
C VAL A 125 -24.22 -2.33 -26.28
N ASN A 126 -25.51 -2.01 -26.26
CA ASN A 126 -26.60 -2.96 -26.41
C ASN A 126 -26.85 -3.24 -27.89
N LEU A 127 -26.49 -4.45 -28.33
CA LEU A 127 -26.61 -4.90 -29.72
C LEU A 127 -27.93 -5.62 -30.00
N LYS A 128 -28.79 -5.83 -29.00
CA LYS A 128 -30.14 -6.38 -29.22
C LYS A 128 -31.08 -5.38 -29.89
N GLU A 129 -30.88 -4.10 -29.59
CA GLU A 129 -31.69 -3.02 -30.12
C GLU A 129 -31.13 -2.56 -31.46
N ILE A 130 -32.03 -2.23 -32.40
CA ILE A 130 -31.63 -1.75 -33.73
C ILE A 130 -30.78 -0.49 -33.63
N ASP A 131 -31.03 0.36 -32.64
CA ASP A 131 -30.27 1.58 -32.40
C ASP A 131 -28.78 1.30 -32.18
N GLY A 132 -28.44 0.26 -31.43
CA GLY A 132 -27.05 -0.14 -31.20
C GLY A 132 -26.32 -0.61 -32.47
N SER A 133 -27.05 -0.96 -33.53
CA SER A 133 -26.47 -1.34 -34.83
C SER A 133 -25.95 -0.14 -35.63
N TYR A 134 -26.43 1.08 -35.34
CA TYR A 134 -25.98 2.30 -36.04
C TYR A 134 -24.72 2.93 -35.46
N LEU A 135 -24.36 2.56 -34.23
CA LEU A 135 -23.16 3.09 -33.58
C LEU A 135 -21.89 2.54 -34.26
N THR A 136 -20.89 3.40 -34.47
CA THR A 136 -19.63 3.01 -35.11
C THR A 136 -18.47 3.87 -34.64
N PHE A 137 -17.29 3.30 -34.58
CA PHE A 137 -16.03 3.99 -34.30
C PHE A 137 -15.28 4.36 -35.59
N ASP A 138 -15.83 4.09 -36.77
CA ASP A 138 -15.16 4.28 -38.06
C ASP A 138 -15.89 5.32 -38.92
N SER A 139 -15.17 6.35 -39.34
CA SER A 139 -15.72 7.48 -40.10
C SER A 139 -16.19 7.08 -41.49
N ASP A 140 -15.62 6.01 -42.08
CA ASP A 140 -16.03 5.48 -43.39
C ASP A 140 -17.48 4.96 -43.39
N ASN A 141 -18.03 4.65 -42.21
CA ASN A 141 -19.42 4.22 -42.05
C ASN A 141 -20.41 5.39 -41.93
N LEU A 142 -19.93 6.63 -41.89
CA LEU A 142 -20.74 7.83 -41.71
C LEU A 142 -20.83 8.64 -43.00
N LYS A 143 -22.04 9.13 -43.31
CA LYS A 143 -22.22 10.12 -44.37
C LYS A 143 -21.87 11.50 -43.83
N GLU A 144 -21.14 12.29 -44.61
CA GLU A 144 -20.86 13.71 -44.34
C GLU A 144 -20.09 13.97 -43.03
N TYR A 145 -19.23 13.03 -42.61
CA TYR A 145 -18.29 13.26 -41.51
C TYR A 145 -17.02 13.95 -42.05
N HIS A 146 -16.74 15.15 -41.55
CA HIS A 146 -15.61 15.98 -42.03
C HIS A 146 -14.60 16.33 -40.92
N ASP A 147 -14.82 15.83 -39.71
CA ASP A 147 -13.97 16.06 -38.55
C ASP A 147 -12.76 15.12 -38.52
N ARG A 148 -11.96 15.22 -37.46
CA ARG A 148 -10.81 14.33 -37.23
C ARG A 148 -11.29 12.89 -37.07
N ASP A 149 -10.52 11.95 -37.63
CA ASP A 149 -10.75 10.49 -37.56
C ASP A 149 -10.43 9.91 -36.16
N ASP A 150 -10.87 10.60 -35.10
CA ASP A 150 -10.78 10.13 -33.72
C ASP A 150 -11.94 9.15 -33.45
N PRO A 151 -11.67 7.88 -33.11
CA PRO A 151 -12.72 6.87 -32.95
C PRO A 151 -13.81 7.23 -31.92
N ILE A 152 -13.45 7.94 -30.84
CA ILE A 152 -14.40 8.31 -29.78
C ILE A 152 -15.33 9.41 -30.30
N MET A 153 -14.78 10.41 -31.02
CA MET A 153 -15.57 11.47 -31.63
C MET A 153 -16.46 10.94 -32.75
N VAL A 154 -15.98 9.98 -33.54
CA VAL A 154 -16.77 9.27 -34.55
C VAL A 154 -17.94 8.53 -33.90
N PHE A 155 -17.70 7.81 -32.80
CA PHE A 155 -18.76 7.14 -32.04
C PHE A 155 -19.80 8.11 -31.50
N ALA A 156 -19.37 9.20 -30.86
CA ALA A 156 -20.25 10.25 -30.38
C ALA A 156 -21.10 10.86 -31.50
N TYR A 157 -20.49 11.16 -32.65
CA TYR A 157 -21.19 11.70 -33.81
C TYR A 157 -22.20 10.71 -34.40
N SER A 158 -21.85 9.41 -34.48
CA SER A 158 -22.77 8.36 -34.94
C SER A 158 -24.03 8.30 -34.07
N ALA A 159 -23.87 8.43 -32.75
CA ALA A 159 -24.99 8.49 -31.81
C ALA A 159 -25.82 9.75 -32.01
N TYR A 160 -25.17 10.91 -32.17
CA TYR A 160 -25.83 12.20 -32.39
C TYR A 160 -26.70 12.21 -33.65
N VAL A 161 -26.16 11.81 -34.81
CA VAL A 161 -26.90 11.81 -36.08
C VAL A 161 -28.11 10.88 -36.05
N MET A 162 -28.01 9.78 -35.30
CA MET A 162 -29.08 8.80 -35.15
C MET A 162 -30.03 9.09 -33.98
N ASN A 163 -29.84 10.22 -33.29
CA ASN A 163 -30.61 10.61 -32.11
C ASN A 163 -30.60 9.54 -30.99
N ILE A 164 -29.46 8.87 -30.81
CA ILE A 164 -29.24 7.84 -29.80
C ILE A 164 -28.59 8.50 -28.58
N PRO A 165 -29.25 8.53 -27.40
CA PRO A 165 -28.64 9.08 -26.21
C PRO A 165 -27.59 8.13 -25.64
N ILE A 166 -26.44 8.69 -25.24
CA ILE A 166 -25.35 7.96 -24.59
C ILE A 166 -25.13 8.47 -23.17
N PHE A 167 -24.75 7.59 -22.26
CA PHE A 167 -24.75 7.89 -20.83
C PHE A 167 -23.45 7.54 -20.13
N VAL A 168 -23.17 8.26 -19.05
CA VAL A 168 -22.25 7.82 -18.00
C VAL A 168 -23.09 7.47 -16.78
N ASN A 169 -22.78 6.36 -16.11
CA ASN A 169 -23.47 5.94 -14.91
C ASN A 169 -22.52 5.86 -13.70
N ASN A 170 -22.94 6.43 -12.56
CA ASN A 170 -22.23 6.39 -11.28
C ASN A 170 -23.09 5.85 -10.12
N GLN A 171 -24.21 5.19 -10.45
CA GLN A 171 -25.18 4.67 -9.48
C GLN A 171 -24.49 3.70 -8.51
N ASP A 172 -23.63 2.83 -9.05
CA ASP A 172 -22.77 1.95 -8.28
C ASP A 172 -21.31 2.41 -8.30
N PHE A 173 -20.52 1.86 -7.38
CA PHE A 173 -19.06 1.91 -7.48
C PHE A 173 -18.59 0.80 -8.44
N TYR A 174 -18.20 1.19 -9.65
CA TYR A 174 -17.80 0.26 -10.72
C TYR A 174 -16.32 -0.11 -10.69
N GLY A 175 -15.48 0.71 -10.06
CA GLY A 175 -14.06 0.42 -9.90
C GLY A 175 -13.18 1.63 -10.19
N TYR A 176 -11.97 1.35 -10.67
CA TYR A 176 -10.90 2.32 -10.85
C TYR A 176 -10.36 2.33 -12.28
N ILE A 177 -9.75 3.44 -12.67
CA ILE A 177 -8.96 3.55 -13.90
C ILE A 177 -7.54 3.97 -13.53
N LEU A 178 -6.54 3.31 -14.12
CA LEU A 178 -5.14 3.72 -14.02
C LEU A 178 -4.64 4.03 -15.43
N ASP A 179 -4.97 5.19 -15.97
CA ASP A 179 -4.72 5.47 -17.38
C ASP A 179 -3.21 5.52 -17.69
N SER A 180 -2.75 4.57 -18.50
CA SER A 180 -1.35 4.38 -18.87
C SER A 180 -0.79 5.54 -19.71
N ASN A 181 -1.64 6.37 -20.32
CA ASN A 181 -1.19 7.51 -21.13
C ASN A 181 -0.55 8.63 -20.29
N TYR A 182 -0.83 8.69 -18.98
CA TYR A 182 -0.25 9.71 -18.10
C TYR A 182 1.13 9.34 -17.55
N TYR A 183 1.59 8.10 -17.76
CA TYR A 183 2.74 7.55 -17.05
C TYR A 183 3.67 6.77 -17.98
N SER A 184 4.98 6.86 -17.73
CA SER A 184 5.91 5.91 -18.36
C SER A 184 5.57 4.47 -17.92
N LEU A 185 5.85 3.47 -18.77
CA LEU A 185 5.58 2.06 -18.46
C LEU A 185 6.17 1.63 -17.10
N SER A 186 7.39 2.06 -16.80
CA SER A 186 8.05 1.77 -15.51
C SER A 186 7.33 2.41 -14.32
N HIS A 187 6.80 3.62 -14.48
CA HIS A 187 6.07 4.30 -13.42
C HIS A 187 4.66 3.71 -13.24
N HIS A 188 3.97 3.42 -14.35
CA HIS A 188 2.67 2.76 -14.34
C HIS A 188 2.71 1.39 -13.63
N LYS A 189 3.71 0.55 -13.92
CA LYS A 189 3.92 -0.73 -13.21
C LYS A 189 4.07 -0.56 -11.70
N LYS A 190 4.78 0.48 -11.26
CA LYS A 190 4.95 0.79 -9.83
C LYS A 190 3.64 1.27 -9.21
N LEU A 191 2.95 2.19 -9.87
CA LEU A 191 1.65 2.70 -9.41
C LEU A 191 0.63 1.58 -9.22
N LEU A 192 0.60 0.60 -10.13
CA LEU A 192 -0.25 -0.59 -9.98
C LEU A 192 0.06 -1.36 -8.69
N GLY A 193 1.33 -1.58 -8.37
CA GLY A 193 1.74 -2.22 -7.10
C GLY A 193 1.26 -1.44 -5.87
N TYR A 194 1.41 -0.11 -5.87
CA TYR A 194 0.93 0.75 -4.79
C TYR A 194 -0.59 0.79 -4.66
N PHE A 195 -1.29 0.84 -5.79
CA PHE A 195 -2.74 0.81 -5.84
C PHE A 195 -3.28 -0.49 -5.22
N LEU A 196 -2.74 -1.64 -5.63
CA LEU A 196 -3.13 -2.94 -5.08
C LEU A 196 -2.76 -3.06 -3.59
N ALA A 197 -1.57 -2.58 -3.19
CA ALA A 197 -1.16 -2.56 -1.79
C ALA A 197 -2.12 -1.75 -0.91
N ASN A 198 -2.55 -0.57 -1.37
CA ASN A 198 -3.52 0.27 -0.66
C ASN A 198 -4.88 -0.40 -0.54
N LEU A 199 -5.36 -1.06 -1.61
CA LEU A 199 -6.63 -1.78 -1.54
C LEU A 199 -6.59 -2.97 -0.60
N ILE A 200 -5.44 -3.66 -0.54
CA ILE A 200 -5.22 -4.76 0.41
C ILE A 200 -5.23 -4.23 1.84
N SER A 201 -4.59 -3.09 2.08
CA SER A 201 -4.63 -2.37 3.35
C SER A 201 -6.07 -2.00 3.74
N ASP A 202 -6.88 -1.52 2.81
CA ASP A 202 -8.24 -1.06 3.11
C ASP A 202 -9.27 -2.18 3.29
N ASN A 203 -9.14 -3.28 2.54
CA ASN A 203 -10.20 -4.29 2.37
C ASN A 203 -9.76 -5.72 2.72
N GLY A 204 -8.51 -5.93 3.12
CA GLY A 204 -7.94 -7.25 3.35
C GLY A 204 -7.32 -7.89 2.10
N PRO A 205 -6.83 -9.15 2.20
CA PRO A 205 -5.86 -9.72 1.27
C PRO A 205 -6.31 -9.81 -0.20
N MET A 206 -7.61 -9.88 -0.50
CA MET A 206 -8.10 -10.04 -1.88
C MET A 206 -9.27 -9.09 -2.18
N PRO A 207 -9.00 -7.80 -2.47
CA PRO A 207 -10.04 -6.82 -2.78
C PRO A 207 -10.69 -7.04 -4.15
N PHE A 208 -10.02 -7.75 -5.06
CA PHE A 208 -10.53 -8.06 -6.40
C PHE A 208 -10.68 -9.56 -6.65
N PRO A 209 -11.60 -9.95 -7.54
CA PRO A 209 -11.59 -11.29 -8.13
C PRO A 209 -10.24 -11.55 -8.79
N HIS A 210 -9.54 -12.58 -8.37
CA HIS A 210 -8.30 -13.03 -9.00
C HIS A 210 -8.57 -14.20 -9.93
N SER A 211 -7.73 -14.35 -10.95
CA SER A 211 -7.81 -15.51 -11.83
C SER A 211 -7.44 -16.77 -11.05
N THR A 212 -8.23 -17.83 -11.23
CA THR A 212 -7.88 -19.18 -10.76
C THR A 212 -6.94 -19.91 -11.73
N SER A 213 -6.68 -19.32 -12.89
CA SER A 213 -5.93 -19.93 -14.00
C SER A 213 -4.61 -19.22 -14.30
N LEU A 214 -4.42 -17.99 -13.80
CA LEU A 214 -3.21 -17.22 -13.98
C LEU A 214 -2.61 -16.91 -12.62
N GLU A 215 -1.37 -17.36 -12.42
CA GLU A 215 -0.58 -16.99 -11.26
C GLU A 215 -0.28 -15.48 -11.25
N PRO A 216 -0.45 -14.78 -10.12
CA PRO A 216 -0.06 -13.38 -10.01
C PRO A 216 1.44 -13.19 -10.22
N TRP A 217 1.80 -12.15 -10.97
CA TRP A 217 3.19 -11.75 -11.11
C TRP A 217 3.58 -10.74 -10.01
N TYR A 218 4.79 -10.87 -9.49
CA TYR A 218 5.36 -9.95 -8.49
C TYR A 218 6.74 -9.45 -8.96
N PRO A 219 7.10 -8.20 -8.63
CA PRO A 219 8.46 -7.70 -8.85
C PRO A 219 9.52 -8.56 -8.16
N ILE A 220 10.74 -8.51 -8.68
CA ILE A 220 11.90 -9.20 -8.06
C ILE A 220 12.13 -8.59 -6.67
N PRO A 221 12.10 -9.41 -5.59
CA PRO A 221 12.33 -8.91 -4.24
C PRO A 221 13.74 -8.34 -4.08
N SER A 222 13.85 -7.23 -3.36
CA SER A 222 15.13 -6.61 -3.00
C SER A 222 15.09 -6.04 -1.58
N GLN A 223 16.26 -5.89 -0.97
CA GLN A 223 16.38 -5.29 0.37
C GLN A 223 16.60 -3.76 0.33
N LEU A 224 16.34 -3.11 -0.83
CA LEU A 224 16.43 -1.66 -1.00
C LEU A 224 17.79 -1.02 -0.60
N GLY A 225 18.87 -1.80 -0.61
CA GLY A 225 20.22 -1.35 -0.20
C GLY A 225 20.53 -1.51 1.30
N PHE A 226 19.64 -2.14 2.07
CA PHE A 226 19.84 -2.51 3.47
C PHE A 226 20.26 -3.97 3.58
N ASP A 227 20.92 -4.34 4.69
CA ASP A 227 21.39 -5.71 4.91
C ASP A 227 20.24 -6.66 5.29
N GLN A 228 19.21 -6.09 5.93
CA GLN A 228 17.99 -6.80 6.29
C GLN A 228 16.83 -5.82 6.44
N ILE A 229 15.67 -6.24 5.94
CA ILE A 229 14.38 -5.62 6.24
C ILE A 229 13.61 -6.55 7.17
N TYR A 230 13.10 -6.03 8.27
CA TYR A 230 12.31 -6.75 9.26
C TYR A 230 10.85 -6.32 9.24
N VAL A 231 9.94 -7.28 9.40
CA VAL A 231 8.53 -7.02 9.73
C VAL A 231 8.25 -7.63 11.09
N ILE A 232 7.84 -6.81 12.05
CA ILE A 232 7.44 -7.25 13.38
C ILE A 232 5.98 -7.71 13.31
N ASN A 233 5.72 -8.96 13.67
CA ASN A 233 4.37 -9.51 13.72
C ASN A 233 4.21 -10.40 14.95
N LEU A 234 3.08 -10.25 15.65
CA LEU A 234 2.69 -11.17 16.70
C LEU A 234 2.28 -12.50 16.09
N LYS A 235 2.83 -13.62 16.58
CA LYS A 235 2.49 -14.97 16.10
C LYS A 235 1.00 -15.30 16.08
N ARG A 236 0.22 -14.67 16.98
CA ARG A 236 -1.23 -14.83 17.07
C ARG A 236 -2.03 -14.00 16.04
N ARG A 237 -1.35 -13.22 15.18
CA ARG A 237 -1.93 -12.33 14.16
C ARG A 237 -1.59 -12.79 12.72
N PRO A 238 -1.90 -14.03 12.33
CA PRO A 238 -1.61 -14.53 10.98
C PRO A 238 -2.33 -13.73 9.89
N GLU A 239 -3.48 -13.12 10.19
CA GLU A 239 -4.24 -12.28 9.26
C GLU A 239 -3.49 -10.98 8.89
N ARG A 240 -2.79 -10.38 9.86
CA ARG A 240 -1.94 -9.20 9.61
C ARG A 240 -0.72 -9.58 8.81
N LEU A 241 -0.09 -10.71 9.15
CA LEU A 241 1.05 -11.24 8.44
C LEU A 241 0.73 -11.54 6.96
N GLN A 242 -0.40 -12.19 6.68
CA GLN A 242 -0.83 -12.47 5.31
C GLN A 242 -1.00 -11.19 4.51
N LYS A 243 -1.59 -10.16 5.11
CA LYS A 243 -1.82 -8.88 4.44
C LYS A 243 -0.52 -8.15 4.12
N ILE A 244 0.36 -8.01 5.11
CA ILE A 244 1.65 -7.33 4.89
C ILE A 244 2.55 -8.13 3.94
N ASP A 245 2.49 -9.46 3.93
CA ASP A 245 3.22 -10.29 2.96
C ASP A 245 2.83 -9.96 1.52
N LEU A 246 1.53 -9.92 1.22
CA LEU A 246 1.04 -9.56 -0.12
C LEU A 246 1.49 -8.15 -0.51
N ILE A 247 1.42 -7.19 0.41
CA ILE A 247 1.90 -5.82 0.18
C ILE A 247 3.40 -5.82 -0.13
N MET A 248 4.23 -6.49 0.68
CA MET A 248 5.68 -6.55 0.47
C MET A 248 6.04 -7.19 -0.88
N ARG A 249 5.32 -8.26 -1.27
CA ARG A 249 5.51 -8.90 -2.58
C ARG A 249 5.14 -7.98 -3.73
N LEU A 250 4.02 -7.25 -3.66
CA LEU A 250 3.60 -6.28 -4.67
C LEU A 250 4.60 -5.12 -4.82
N LEU A 251 5.24 -4.73 -3.73
CA LEU A 251 6.24 -3.66 -3.71
C LEU A 251 7.68 -4.15 -3.99
N GLY A 252 7.89 -5.46 -4.16
CA GLY A 252 9.21 -6.04 -4.43
C GLY A 252 10.18 -5.92 -3.26
N ILE A 253 9.67 -5.98 -2.03
CA ILE A 253 10.47 -5.84 -0.80
C ILE A 253 10.78 -7.23 -0.26
N ASP A 254 12.07 -7.58 -0.20
CA ASP A 254 12.55 -8.78 0.48
C ASP A 254 12.71 -8.52 1.96
N TYR A 255 12.00 -9.28 2.79
CA TYR A 255 11.91 -9.04 4.22
C TYR A 255 11.97 -10.34 5.03
N ARG A 256 12.20 -10.19 6.33
CA ARG A 256 12.16 -11.28 7.30
C ARG A 256 11.18 -10.95 8.41
N VAL A 257 10.30 -11.90 8.71
CA VAL A 257 9.42 -11.80 9.88
C VAL A 257 10.26 -11.90 11.14
N TYR A 258 10.06 -10.95 12.03
CA TYR A 258 10.50 -11.00 13.42
C TYR A 258 9.29 -11.36 14.28
N GLU A 259 9.33 -12.52 14.92
CA GLU A 259 8.27 -12.94 15.86
C GLU A 259 8.27 -11.99 17.05
N ALA A 260 7.23 -11.15 17.13
CA ALA A 260 7.10 -10.13 18.16
C ALA A 260 6.91 -10.76 19.54
N VAL A 261 7.44 -10.11 20.56
CA VAL A 261 7.21 -10.48 21.95
C VAL A 261 5.77 -10.14 22.31
N ASP A 262 5.00 -11.19 22.57
CA ASP A 262 3.62 -11.06 23.02
C ASP A 262 3.58 -10.67 24.50
N GLY A 263 3.33 -9.38 24.74
CA GLY A 263 3.25 -8.82 26.08
C GLY A 263 2.28 -9.54 27.01
N GLU A 264 1.15 -10.04 26.49
CA GLU A 264 0.15 -10.75 27.29
C GLU A 264 0.64 -12.12 27.76
N LYS A 265 1.62 -12.70 27.06
CA LYS A 265 2.24 -13.99 27.40
C LYS A 265 3.47 -13.86 28.31
N LEU A 266 3.89 -12.65 28.67
CA LEU A 266 5.01 -12.45 29.58
C LEU A 266 4.70 -13.00 30.97
N THR A 267 5.57 -13.86 31.48
CA THR A 267 5.46 -14.43 32.83
C THR A 267 5.94 -13.45 33.88
N PRO A 268 5.53 -13.60 35.17
CA PRO A 268 6.06 -12.78 36.26
C PRO A 268 7.60 -12.84 36.39
N GLU A 269 8.19 -14.00 36.10
CA GLU A 269 9.64 -14.17 36.07
C GLU A 269 10.28 -13.31 34.97
N GLN A 270 9.75 -13.35 33.75
CA GLN A 270 10.24 -12.50 32.65
C GLN A 270 10.10 -11.00 32.97
N LEU A 271 9.00 -10.60 33.63
CA LEU A 271 8.79 -9.23 34.06
C LEU A 271 9.74 -8.79 35.18
N SER A 272 10.21 -9.71 36.04
CA SER A 272 11.16 -9.37 37.11
C SER A 272 12.54 -8.94 36.61
N TYR A 273 12.90 -9.26 35.36
CA TYR A 273 14.13 -8.78 34.73
C TYR A 273 14.02 -7.34 34.21
N LEU A 274 12.84 -6.73 34.27
CA LEU A 274 12.58 -5.37 33.77
C LEU A 274 12.43 -4.41 34.95
N GLN A 275 13.18 -3.31 34.89
CA GLN A 275 13.02 -2.20 35.84
C GLN A 275 12.42 -1.01 35.09
N PHE A 276 11.26 -0.54 35.54
CA PHE A 276 10.64 0.64 34.97
C PHE A 276 11.31 1.92 35.48
N LEU A 277 11.37 2.93 34.62
CA LEU A 277 11.89 4.24 34.96
C LEU A 277 11.13 4.80 36.20
N PRO A 278 11.82 5.23 37.27
CA PRO A 278 11.16 5.75 38.46
C PRO A 278 10.29 6.97 38.13
N GLY A 279 9.03 6.94 38.58
CA GLY A 279 8.06 8.01 38.32
C GLY A 279 7.56 8.07 36.88
N TYR A 280 7.74 7.01 36.10
CA TYR A 280 7.10 6.90 34.79
C TYR A 280 5.61 6.59 34.96
N GLU A 281 4.81 7.42 34.31
CA GLU A 281 3.39 7.19 34.05
C GLU A 281 3.13 7.59 32.60
N ASP A 282 2.31 6.81 31.90
CA ASP A 282 1.85 7.15 30.56
C ASP A 282 1.37 8.62 30.51
N PRO A 283 1.85 9.43 29.55
CA PRO A 283 1.58 10.86 29.54
C PRO A 283 0.09 11.23 29.48
N TYR A 284 -0.72 10.41 28.82
CA TYR A 284 -2.13 10.69 28.52
C TYR A 284 -3.08 10.22 29.61
N PHE A 285 -2.88 8.99 30.10
CA PHE A 285 -3.77 8.32 31.02
C PHE A 285 -3.22 8.22 32.44
N LYS A 286 -1.99 8.71 32.70
CA LYS A 286 -1.35 8.75 34.03
C LYS A 286 -1.35 7.38 34.71
N ARG A 287 -0.87 6.37 33.98
CA ARG A 287 -0.95 4.96 34.38
C ARG A 287 0.37 4.20 34.12
N PRO A 288 0.58 3.04 34.78
CA PRO A 288 1.68 2.12 34.46
C PRO A 288 1.72 1.72 32.98
N MET A 289 2.88 1.24 32.52
CA MET A 289 3.00 0.63 31.19
C MET A 289 2.04 -0.55 31.04
N LYS A 290 1.46 -0.69 29.84
CA LYS A 290 0.74 -1.92 29.48
C LYS A 290 1.69 -3.02 29.08
N LYS A 291 1.23 -4.25 29.25
CA LYS A 291 1.93 -5.45 28.75
C LYS A 291 2.24 -5.35 27.25
N GLY A 292 1.31 -4.85 26.44
CA GLY A 292 1.54 -4.66 25.00
C GLY A 292 2.62 -3.62 24.69
N GLU A 293 2.70 -2.52 25.46
CA GLU A 293 3.78 -1.53 25.33
C GLU A 293 5.15 -2.14 25.67
N ILE A 294 5.20 -3.03 26.68
CA ILE A 294 6.39 -3.81 27.02
C ILE A 294 6.77 -4.76 25.87
N GLY A 295 5.81 -5.50 25.33
CA GLY A 295 6.04 -6.42 24.21
C GLY A 295 6.53 -5.71 22.94
N CYS A 296 5.98 -4.55 22.61
CA CYS A 296 6.45 -3.68 21.53
C CYS A 296 7.92 -3.30 21.75
N PHE A 297 8.25 -2.73 22.91
CA PHE A 297 9.63 -2.34 23.23
C PHE A 297 10.60 -3.52 23.13
N LEU A 298 10.26 -4.67 23.72
CA LEU A 298 11.11 -5.86 23.70
C LEU A 298 11.31 -6.41 22.28
N SER A 299 10.32 -6.29 21.41
CA SER A 299 10.43 -6.70 20.01
C SER A 299 11.47 -5.87 19.26
N HIS A 300 11.43 -4.54 19.41
CA HIS A 300 12.43 -3.66 18.82
C HIS A 300 13.82 -3.83 19.46
N TYR A 301 13.88 -3.98 20.78
CA TYR A 301 15.12 -4.27 21.50
C TYR A 301 15.82 -5.54 21.00
N GLY A 302 15.06 -6.60 20.72
CA GLY A 302 15.61 -7.82 20.15
C GLY A 302 16.09 -7.66 18.70
N ILE A 303 15.48 -6.78 17.91
CA ILE A 303 16.03 -6.39 16.60
C ILE A 303 17.34 -5.61 16.76
N TRP A 304 17.46 -4.68 17.71
CA TRP A 304 18.71 -3.95 17.95
C TRP A 304 19.85 -4.92 18.31
N ASN A 305 19.57 -5.93 19.14
CA ASN A 305 20.51 -6.99 19.43
C ASN A 305 20.90 -7.79 18.18
N ASN A 306 19.93 -8.16 17.33
CA ASN A 306 20.21 -8.83 16.06
C ASN A 306 21.14 -8.01 15.15
N VAL A 307 20.92 -6.69 15.05
CA VAL A 307 21.76 -5.79 14.25
C VAL A 307 23.22 -5.86 14.72
N VAL A 308 23.44 -5.77 16.03
CA VAL A 308 24.79 -5.81 16.61
C VAL A 308 25.41 -7.21 16.48
N GLN A 309 24.68 -8.26 16.86
CA GLN A 309 25.19 -9.64 16.87
C GLN A 309 25.53 -10.16 15.47
N LYS A 310 24.73 -9.81 14.47
CA LYS A 310 24.96 -10.23 13.07
C LYS A 310 25.89 -9.30 12.30
N GLY A 311 26.29 -8.18 12.91
CA GLY A 311 27.16 -7.21 12.26
C GLY A 311 26.50 -6.50 11.07
N TYR A 312 25.18 -6.38 11.03
CA TYR A 312 24.51 -5.58 9.99
C TYR A 312 24.93 -4.11 10.12
N GLU A 313 25.25 -3.46 9.01
CA GLU A 313 25.58 -2.04 8.94
C GLU A 313 24.31 -1.18 9.06
N ARG A 314 23.22 -1.62 8.41
CA ARG A 314 21.94 -0.91 8.39
C ARG A 314 20.77 -1.86 8.12
N VAL A 315 19.67 -1.63 8.82
CA VAL A 315 18.42 -2.38 8.63
C VAL A 315 17.22 -1.46 8.46
N LEU A 316 16.16 -1.97 7.85
CA LEU A 316 14.82 -1.40 7.95
C LEU A 316 13.96 -2.25 8.88
N VAL A 317 13.08 -1.61 9.61
CA VAL A 317 12.10 -2.25 10.49
C VAL A 317 10.74 -1.67 10.15
N PHE A 318 9.75 -2.54 9.98
CA PHE A 318 8.34 -2.19 9.82
C PHE A 318 7.49 -2.98 10.84
N GLU A 319 6.40 -2.38 11.29
CA GLU A 319 5.28 -3.08 11.95
C GLU A 319 4.37 -3.74 10.88
N ASP A 320 3.44 -4.60 11.30
CA ASP A 320 2.59 -5.40 10.40
C ASP A 320 1.30 -4.68 9.92
N ASP A 321 1.00 -3.51 10.48
CA ASP A 321 -0.19 -2.71 10.24
C ASP A 321 0.13 -1.35 9.60
N VAL A 322 1.04 -1.40 8.63
CA VAL A 322 1.54 -0.24 7.89
C VAL A 322 0.94 -0.11 6.49
N ARG A 323 0.76 1.14 6.06
CA ARG A 323 0.40 1.54 4.70
C ARG A 323 1.55 2.30 4.04
N PHE A 324 1.87 1.96 2.80
CA PHE A 324 2.95 2.61 2.06
C PHE A 324 2.41 3.76 1.20
N SER A 325 3.12 4.89 1.21
CA SER A 325 2.84 5.98 0.27
C SER A 325 3.25 5.58 -1.16
N GLU A 326 2.71 6.31 -2.13
CA GLU A 326 3.21 6.26 -3.50
C GLU A 326 4.72 6.52 -3.52
N ASN A 327 5.46 5.74 -4.33
CA ASN A 327 6.91 5.84 -4.50
C ASN A 327 7.77 5.58 -3.26
N SER A 328 7.20 5.09 -2.14
CA SER A 328 7.93 4.83 -0.89
C SER A 328 9.27 4.07 -1.06
N THR A 329 9.33 3.05 -1.92
CA THR A 329 10.55 2.25 -2.15
C THR A 329 11.63 3.07 -2.84
N VAL A 330 11.23 3.91 -3.79
CA VAL A 330 12.13 4.82 -4.51
C VAL A 330 12.63 5.92 -3.56
N GLU A 331 11.76 6.48 -2.73
CA GLU A 331 12.14 7.50 -1.76
C GLU A 331 13.11 6.96 -0.70
N ILE A 332 12.87 5.74 -0.20
CA ILE A 332 13.78 5.04 0.71
C ILE A 332 15.16 4.83 0.06
N GLN A 333 15.20 4.38 -1.19
CA GLN A 333 16.46 4.20 -1.94
C GLN A 333 17.18 5.54 -2.15
N ASN A 334 16.44 6.59 -2.51
CA ASN A 334 17.00 7.93 -2.71
C ASN A 334 17.60 8.51 -1.42
N VAL A 335 16.94 8.31 -0.28
CA VAL A 335 17.48 8.69 1.04
C VAL A 335 18.83 8.00 1.27
N LEU A 336 18.89 6.70 0.99
CA LEU A 336 20.11 5.92 1.19
C LEU A 336 21.25 6.36 0.26
N GLU A 337 20.96 6.59 -1.02
CA GLU A 337 21.90 7.11 -2.00
C GLU A 337 22.47 8.46 -1.56
N ASP A 338 21.61 9.37 -1.10
CA ASP A 338 22.01 10.72 -0.68
C ASP A 338 22.91 10.64 0.56
N ILE A 339 22.56 9.79 1.55
CA ILE A 339 23.40 9.52 2.73
C ILE A 339 24.78 8.99 2.37
N ILE A 340 24.86 8.02 1.45
CA ILE A 340 26.14 7.47 1.01
C ILE A 340 26.97 8.55 0.32
N LYS A 341 26.34 9.38 -0.52
CA LYS A 341 26.99 10.44 -1.27
C LYS A 341 27.53 11.56 -0.37
N THR A 342 26.74 11.99 0.62
CA THR A 342 27.12 13.07 1.55
C THR A 342 27.99 12.58 2.70
N ARG A 343 28.05 11.26 2.92
CA ARG A 343 28.67 10.64 4.10
C ARG A 343 28.07 11.17 5.41
N LEU A 344 26.77 11.45 5.39
CA LEU A 344 26.05 11.88 6.58
C LEU A 344 26.11 10.77 7.64
N GLU A 345 26.57 11.12 8.85
CA GLU A 345 26.42 10.23 10.00
C GLU A 345 24.96 10.21 10.44
N TRP A 346 24.43 9.00 10.67
CA TRP A 346 23.06 8.81 11.11
C TRP A 346 22.94 7.53 11.94
N ASP A 347 21.98 7.54 12.85
CA ASP A 347 21.69 6.41 13.72
C ASP A 347 20.28 5.87 13.50
N LEU A 348 19.29 6.75 13.38
CA LEU A 348 17.88 6.40 13.23
C LEU A 348 17.20 7.30 12.20
N ILE A 349 16.41 6.72 11.29
CA ILE A 349 15.60 7.50 10.34
C ILE A 349 14.17 6.98 10.39
N TYR A 350 13.22 7.82 10.82
CA TYR A 350 11.80 7.46 10.77
C TYR A 350 11.29 7.44 9.33
N LEU A 351 10.62 6.35 8.97
CA LEU A 351 9.89 6.21 7.70
C LEU A 351 8.41 6.58 7.84
N GLY A 352 7.85 6.31 9.02
CA GLY A 352 6.51 6.71 9.45
C GLY A 352 6.53 7.15 10.91
N ARG A 353 5.85 8.26 11.22
CA ARG A 353 5.80 8.82 12.58
C ARG A 353 4.60 9.75 12.76
N LYS A 354 4.24 10.04 14.02
CA LYS A 354 3.39 11.16 14.42
C LYS A 354 4.25 12.28 14.98
N LYS A 355 4.28 13.42 14.29
CA LYS A 355 4.92 14.64 14.79
C LYS A 355 4.11 15.19 15.97
N MET A 356 4.68 15.16 17.17
CA MET A 356 4.01 15.61 18.40
C MET A 356 4.17 17.11 18.65
N THR A 357 4.98 17.78 17.83
CA THR A 357 5.19 19.23 17.85
C THR A 357 4.78 19.82 16.50
N PRO A 358 3.48 19.98 16.17
CA PRO A 358 3.04 20.37 14.83
C PRO A 358 3.66 21.68 14.33
N HIS A 359 3.89 22.63 15.24
CA HIS A 359 4.52 23.93 14.97
C HIS A 359 6.03 23.95 15.23
N GLY A 360 6.65 22.80 15.54
CA GLY A 360 8.09 22.71 15.71
C GLY A 360 8.79 22.71 14.36
N ASP A 361 9.76 23.61 14.18
CA ASP A 361 10.51 23.73 12.93
C ASP A 361 11.36 22.49 12.68
N GLU A 362 11.19 21.91 11.49
CA GLU A 362 12.02 20.84 10.95
C GLU A 362 12.44 21.25 9.54
N PHE A 363 13.70 21.02 9.20
CA PHE A 363 14.31 21.48 7.96
C PHE A 363 14.80 20.31 7.13
N PHE A 364 14.78 20.47 5.81
CA PHE A 364 15.45 19.55 4.91
C PHE A 364 16.95 19.53 5.19
N VAL A 365 17.54 18.34 5.21
CA VAL A 365 18.98 18.16 5.37
C VAL A 365 19.67 18.53 4.06
N PRO A 366 20.63 19.47 4.06
CA PRO A 366 21.30 19.92 2.83
C PRO A 366 21.94 18.76 2.05
N GLY A 367 21.64 18.69 0.75
CA GLY A 367 22.15 17.62 -0.12
C GLY A 367 21.30 16.34 -0.13
N HIS A 368 20.17 16.32 0.57
CA HIS A 368 19.24 15.19 0.60
C HIS A 368 17.88 15.57 0.02
N ARG A 369 17.29 14.68 -0.77
CA ARG A 369 16.01 14.90 -1.46
C ARG A 369 14.80 14.77 -0.53
N TYR A 370 14.85 13.78 0.38
CA TYR A 370 13.69 13.38 1.20
C TYR A 370 14.03 13.27 2.70
N LEU A 371 15.13 13.87 3.16
CA LEU A 371 15.56 13.76 4.56
C LEU A 371 15.35 15.08 5.30
N SER A 372 14.80 15.01 6.51
CA SER A 372 14.55 16.15 7.37
C SER A 372 15.10 15.94 8.79
N THR A 373 15.43 17.05 9.46
CA THR A 373 15.68 17.04 10.91
C THR A 373 14.40 16.66 11.67
N ILE A 374 14.55 16.14 12.89
CA ILE A 374 13.41 15.65 13.68
C ILE A 374 13.28 16.36 15.02
N ASN A 375 12.03 16.58 15.44
CA ASN A 375 11.65 16.97 16.81
C ASN A 375 10.88 15.84 17.51
N TYR A 376 10.31 16.13 18.68
CA TYR A 376 9.53 15.15 19.45
C TYR A 376 8.46 14.44 18.61
N SER A 377 8.58 13.12 18.51
CA SER A 377 7.81 12.27 17.59
C SER A 377 7.44 10.94 18.24
N TYR A 378 6.26 10.44 17.90
CA TYR A 378 5.76 9.13 18.29
C TYR A 378 5.61 8.20 17.08
N TRP A 379 5.28 6.95 17.39
CA TRP A 379 5.10 5.81 16.52
C TRP A 379 6.38 5.27 15.92
N THR A 380 6.48 3.93 15.93
CA THR A 380 7.58 3.16 15.35
C THR A 380 7.12 2.26 14.20
N LEU A 381 6.09 2.72 13.47
CA LEU A 381 5.50 2.06 12.29
C LEU A 381 6.57 1.54 11.33
N GLY A 382 7.58 2.37 11.07
CA GLY A 382 8.77 1.93 10.38
C GLY A 382 9.94 2.91 10.51
N TYR A 383 11.15 2.37 10.56
CA TYR A 383 12.38 3.14 10.63
C TYR A 383 13.57 2.40 10.03
N ALA A 384 14.57 3.17 9.60
CA ALA A 384 15.91 2.67 9.36
C ALA A 384 16.77 2.79 10.62
N LEU A 385 17.63 1.82 10.88
CA LEU A 385 18.56 1.82 12.01
C LEU A 385 19.95 1.43 11.55
N SER A 386 20.94 2.25 11.89
CA SER A 386 22.35 1.92 11.65
C SER A 386 22.90 1.04 12.78
N GLN A 387 24.00 0.32 12.50
CA GLN A 387 24.68 -0.47 13.51
C GLN A 387 25.09 0.37 14.73
N ASN A 388 25.57 1.58 14.47
CA ASN A 388 25.99 2.51 15.52
C ASN A 388 24.81 2.96 16.36
N GLY A 389 23.67 3.25 15.71
CA GLY A 389 22.42 3.52 16.40
C GLY A 389 22.00 2.38 17.31
N ALA A 390 22.00 1.14 16.82
CA ALA A 390 21.69 -0.03 17.63
C ALA A 390 22.62 -0.16 18.85
N LYS A 391 23.94 0.03 18.66
CA LYS A 391 24.92 0.01 19.77
C LYS A 391 24.62 1.09 20.81
N LYS A 392 24.34 2.33 20.39
CA LYS A 392 23.98 3.44 21.28
C LYS A 392 22.73 3.14 22.10
N LEU A 393 21.66 2.67 21.45
CA LEU A 393 20.40 2.31 22.10
C LEU A 393 20.58 1.20 23.15
N LEU A 394 21.41 0.20 22.86
CA LEU A 394 21.69 -0.89 23.79
C LEU A 394 22.60 -0.46 24.95
N ALA A 395 23.59 0.41 24.67
CA ALA A 395 24.54 0.90 25.67
C ALA A 395 23.86 1.66 26.82
N THR A 396 22.70 2.25 26.58
CA THR A 396 21.93 2.94 27.64
C THR A 396 21.25 1.99 28.62
N LYS A 397 21.33 0.67 28.40
CA LYS A 397 20.70 -0.39 29.22
C LYS A 397 19.21 -0.12 29.47
N PRO A 398 18.40 -0.05 28.40
CA PRO A 398 17.01 0.38 28.50
C PRO A 398 16.13 -0.53 29.38
N LEU A 399 16.50 -1.81 29.55
CA LEU A 399 15.74 -2.75 30.39
C LEU A 399 15.88 -2.44 31.90
N GLU A 400 16.92 -1.72 32.32
CA GLU A 400 17.12 -1.28 33.71
C GLU A 400 16.35 0.01 34.05
N LYS A 401 15.72 0.65 33.05
CA LYS A 401 14.99 1.93 33.20
C LYS A 401 13.98 2.11 32.07
N MET A 402 13.14 1.10 31.93
CA MET A 402 12.19 0.94 30.84
C MET A 402 11.08 1.99 30.90
N LEU A 403 10.74 2.51 29.72
CA LEU A 403 9.56 3.32 29.46
C LEU A 403 9.03 2.94 28.07
N ALA A 404 7.87 3.47 27.68
CA ALA A 404 7.34 3.21 26.34
C ALA A 404 8.34 3.65 25.25
N LEU A 405 8.37 2.91 24.14
CA LEU A 405 9.33 3.13 23.07
C LEU A 405 9.23 4.54 22.47
N ASP A 406 8.00 5.03 22.36
CA ASP A 406 7.63 6.39 21.91
C ASP A 406 8.22 7.50 22.78
N GLU A 407 8.53 7.21 24.04
CA GLU A 407 9.18 8.14 24.97
C GLU A 407 10.69 7.92 24.98
N PHE A 408 11.13 6.67 24.92
CA PHE A 408 12.54 6.30 24.97
C PHE A 408 13.32 6.87 23.77
N LEU A 409 12.85 6.66 22.53
CA LEU A 409 13.59 7.11 21.34
C LEU A 409 13.81 8.63 21.34
N PRO A 410 12.80 9.50 21.60
CA PRO A 410 13.04 10.94 21.69
C PRO A 410 13.95 11.39 22.82
N ILE A 411 14.05 10.63 23.91
CA ILE A 411 15.09 10.88 24.92
C ILE A 411 16.47 10.63 24.31
N MET A 412 16.65 9.55 23.57
CA MET A 412 17.95 9.18 22.98
C MET A 412 18.48 10.19 21.97
N TYR A 413 17.61 10.90 21.25
CA TYR A 413 17.99 12.01 20.36
C TYR A 413 17.78 13.42 20.97
N ASP A 414 17.63 13.51 22.30
CA ASP A 414 17.55 14.74 23.11
C ASP A 414 16.44 15.74 22.71
N LYS A 415 15.32 15.24 22.17
CA LYS A 415 14.15 16.06 21.80
C LYS A 415 12.94 15.84 22.70
N HIS A 416 13.10 15.07 23.77
CA HIS A 416 12.01 14.81 24.72
C HIS A 416 11.65 16.05 25.56
N PRO A 417 10.35 16.35 25.75
CA PRO A 417 9.90 17.48 26.57
C PRO A 417 10.10 17.25 28.07
N ASN A 418 9.89 16.01 28.55
CA ASN A 418 10.09 15.67 29.96
C ASN A 418 11.58 15.56 30.32
N LYS A 419 12.11 16.59 31.00
CA LYS A 419 13.52 16.66 31.42
C LYS A 419 13.84 15.77 32.63
N GLN A 420 12.85 15.46 33.47
CA GLN A 420 13.04 14.53 34.58
C GLN A 420 13.34 13.12 34.03
N TRP A 421 12.53 12.62 33.10
CA TRP A 421 12.79 11.32 32.48
C TRP A 421 14.11 11.32 31.71
N SER A 422 14.39 12.39 30.96
CA SER A 422 15.64 12.53 30.22
C SER A 422 16.89 12.47 31.12
N SER A 423 16.79 12.91 32.38
CA SER A 423 17.92 12.95 33.31
C SER A 423 18.47 11.57 33.70
N TYR A 424 17.68 10.50 33.58
CA TYR A 424 18.11 9.11 33.81
C TYR A 424 18.98 8.56 32.67
N PHE A 425 19.06 9.27 31.54
CA PHE A 425 19.83 8.88 30.37
C PHE A 425 20.90 9.93 30.08
N HIS A 426 22.15 9.67 30.46
CA HIS A 426 23.23 10.66 30.32
C HIS A 426 23.74 10.78 28.88
N GLU A 427 23.80 9.67 28.15
CA GLU A 427 24.21 9.63 26.74
C GLU A 427 22.97 9.70 25.84
N ARG A 428 22.70 10.88 25.28
CA ARG A 428 21.55 11.19 24.42
C ARG A 428 22.02 11.75 23.07
N ASN A 429 22.90 10.99 22.42
CA ASN A 429 23.61 11.40 21.19
C ASN A 429 23.20 10.60 19.96
N LEU A 430 21.97 10.08 19.94
CA LEU A 430 21.41 9.38 18.77
C LEU A 430 21.14 10.39 17.66
N GLN A 431 21.81 10.26 16.52
CA GLN A 431 21.61 11.11 15.35
C GLN A 431 20.37 10.65 14.60
N ALA A 432 19.23 11.28 14.91
CA ALA A 432 17.92 10.92 14.34
C ALA A 432 17.46 11.89 13.25
N PHE A 433 16.81 11.35 12.22
CA PHE A 433 16.18 12.08 11.12
C PHE A 433 14.81 11.48 10.78
N ALA A 434 14.08 12.11 9.86
CA ALA A 434 12.86 11.56 9.31
C ALA A 434 12.81 11.72 7.80
N VAL A 435 12.23 10.73 7.12
CA VAL A 435 11.84 10.88 5.72
C VAL A 435 10.67 11.88 5.63
N TYR A 436 10.75 12.81 4.68
CA TYR A 436 9.71 13.80 4.43
C TYR A 436 9.43 13.93 2.92
N PRO A 437 8.17 13.74 2.47
CA PRO A 437 7.00 13.30 3.25
C PRO A 437 7.22 11.91 3.89
N VAL A 438 6.42 11.55 4.91
CA VAL A 438 6.52 10.18 5.46
C VAL A 438 6.10 9.16 4.42
N VAL A 439 6.85 8.06 4.33
CA VAL A 439 6.64 7.00 3.32
C VAL A 439 5.79 5.84 3.83
N VAL A 440 5.56 5.82 5.14
CA VAL A 440 4.71 4.85 5.82
C VAL A 440 3.76 5.57 6.78
N THR A 441 2.50 5.15 6.78
CA THR A 441 1.45 5.61 7.70
C THR A 441 0.79 4.40 8.37
N PRO A 442 0.04 4.59 9.48
CA PRO A 442 -0.82 3.54 9.99
C PRO A 442 -1.84 3.14 8.92
N GLU A 443 -2.20 1.86 8.89
CA GLU A 443 -3.33 1.39 8.08
C GLU A 443 -4.67 1.96 8.54
N ARG A 444 -4.84 2.12 9.85
CA ARG A 444 -5.98 2.82 10.46
C ARG A 444 -5.49 3.80 11.50
N TYR A 445 -6.05 5.00 11.51
CA TYR A 445 -5.86 5.94 12.60
C TYR A 445 -6.80 5.64 13.77
N THR A 446 -6.45 6.09 14.97
CA THR A 446 -7.19 5.83 16.22
C THR A 446 -8.67 6.24 16.20
N TYR A 447 -9.05 7.17 15.32
CA TYR A 447 -10.42 7.67 15.15
C TYR A 447 -11.19 6.95 14.03
N GLU A 448 -10.57 6.04 13.29
CA GLU A 448 -11.18 5.36 12.15
C GLU A 448 -11.85 4.06 12.56
N ALA A 449 -12.95 3.72 11.86
CA ALA A 449 -13.66 2.47 12.09
C ALA A 449 -12.75 1.27 11.77
N GLY A 450 -12.73 0.28 12.66
CA GLY A 450 -11.90 -0.93 12.52
C GLY A 450 -10.46 -0.78 13.04
N TYR A 451 -10.10 0.35 13.67
CA TYR A 451 -8.83 0.48 14.38
C TYR A 451 -8.71 -0.55 15.52
N VAL A 452 -7.61 -1.31 15.51
CA VAL A 452 -7.26 -2.29 16.54
C VAL A 452 -5.80 -2.12 16.87
N SER A 453 -5.49 -1.87 18.14
CA SER A 453 -4.11 -1.80 18.64
C SER A 453 -3.89 -2.81 19.76
N ASP A 454 -3.00 -3.78 19.52
CA ASP A 454 -2.59 -4.78 20.52
C ASP A 454 -1.76 -4.16 21.66
N THR A 455 -1.15 -2.99 21.45
CA THR A 455 -0.45 -2.25 22.52
C THR A 455 -1.46 -1.54 23.42
N GLU A 456 -2.45 -0.85 22.84
CA GLU A 456 -3.44 -0.07 23.58
C GLU A 456 -4.54 -0.93 24.22
N SER A 457 -4.85 -2.12 23.71
CA SER A 457 -5.92 -2.97 24.26
C SER A 457 -5.48 -3.89 25.41
N SER A 458 -4.21 -3.85 25.80
CA SER A 458 -3.60 -4.79 26.74
C SER A 458 -3.71 -4.38 28.22
N ASN A 459 -3.51 -5.35 29.11
CA ASN A 459 -3.61 -5.14 30.56
C ASN A 459 -2.48 -4.27 31.12
N ILE A 460 -2.79 -3.52 32.18
CA ILE A 460 -1.82 -2.72 32.94
C ILE A 460 -1.01 -3.65 33.86
N VAL A 461 0.29 -3.37 34.05
CA VAL A 461 1.14 -4.09 35.01
C VAL A 461 1.08 -3.43 36.39
N ASP A 462 0.75 -4.20 37.45
CA ASP A 462 0.68 -3.70 38.82
C ASP A 462 2.06 -3.65 39.49
N PHE A 463 2.44 -2.47 39.98
CA PHE A 463 3.80 -2.10 40.37
C PHE A 463 4.27 -2.67 41.71
N GLN A 464 3.37 -3.15 42.58
CA GLN A 464 3.75 -3.53 43.94
C GLN A 464 4.32 -4.96 44.07
N GLN A 465 4.23 -5.78 43.02
CA GLN A 465 4.70 -7.18 43.07
C GLN A 465 6.10 -7.41 42.48
N THR A 466 6.60 -6.56 41.58
CA THR A 466 7.88 -6.79 40.87
C THR A 466 9.11 -6.36 41.67
N ASN A 467 8.98 -5.42 42.61
CA ASN A 467 10.11 -4.90 43.40
C ASN A 467 10.54 -5.77 44.60
N LYS A 468 9.98 -6.99 44.76
CA LYS A 468 10.26 -7.85 45.94
C LYS A 468 11.32 -8.94 45.73
N SER A 469 11.90 -9.08 44.55
CA SER A 469 12.95 -10.07 44.32
C SER A 469 13.93 -9.64 43.24
N THR A 470 15.07 -9.07 43.64
CA THR A 470 16.39 -9.70 43.49
C THR A 470 17.51 -8.68 43.66
N SER A 471 18.41 -9.00 44.58
CA SER A 471 19.74 -8.45 44.71
C SER A 471 20.72 -9.47 44.11
N ASP A 472 20.71 -9.67 42.80
CA ASP A 472 21.75 -10.44 42.11
C ASP A 472 21.88 -9.93 40.67
N LYS A 473 23.11 -9.57 40.28
CA LYS A 473 23.45 -9.15 38.91
C LYS A 473 23.50 -10.39 38.03
N VAL A 474 22.66 -10.45 36.99
CA VAL A 474 22.65 -11.55 36.00
C VAL A 474 22.64 -10.98 34.58
N ASP A 475 23.36 -11.66 33.68
CA ASP A 475 23.71 -11.21 32.32
C ASP A 475 22.54 -11.19 31.33
N ASN A 476 22.51 -10.19 30.45
CA ASN A 476 21.50 -9.98 29.38
C ASN A 476 21.34 -11.15 28.38
N ALA A 477 22.28 -12.11 28.36
CA ALA A 477 22.23 -13.26 27.46
C ALA A 477 21.13 -14.26 27.82
N ASP A 478 20.82 -14.42 29.12
CA ASP A 478 19.84 -15.41 29.60
C ASP A 478 18.40 -14.98 29.32
N PHE A 479 18.11 -13.67 29.41
CA PHE A 479 16.80 -13.12 29.08
C PHE A 479 16.43 -13.32 27.60
N HIS A 480 17.40 -13.14 26.69
CA HIS A 480 17.18 -13.34 25.25
C HIS A 480 16.97 -14.81 24.85
N GLY A 481 17.67 -15.74 25.50
CA GLY A 481 17.46 -17.18 25.30
C GLY A 481 16.04 -17.62 25.67
N SER A 482 15.40 -16.92 26.62
CA SER A 482 14.02 -17.17 27.04
C SER A 482 12.94 -16.58 26.13
N LEU A 483 13.28 -15.60 25.28
CA LEU A 483 12.32 -14.83 24.48
C LEU A 483 12.16 -15.33 23.03
N HIS A 484 13.14 -16.06 22.48
CA HIS A 484 13.13 -16.40 21.05
C HIS A 484 13.52 -17.83 20.71
N THR A 485 12.62 -18.53 20.03
CA THR A 485 12.94 -19.63 19.10
C THR A 485 12.72 -19.11 17.68
N THR A 486 13.80 -18.79 16.96
CA THR A 486 13.66 -18.39 15.55
C THR A 486 13.26 -19.61 14.71
N SER A 487 11.99 -19.68 14.28
CA SER A 487 11.58 -20.63 13.26
C SER A 487 11.82 -20.03 11.87
N LYS A 488 12.42 -20.82 10.97
CA LYS A 488 12.34 -20.57 9.52
C LYS A 488 10.98 -21.09 9.08
N ILE A 489 9.99 -20.22 8.91
CA ILE A 489 8.81 -20.58 8.12
C ILE A 489 9.26 -20.56 6.66
N THR A 490 9.38 -21.74 6.06
CA THR A 490 9.69 -21.90 4.63
C THR A 490 8.51 -21.48 3.77
N LYS A 491 8.82 -20.84 2.63
CA LYS A 491 7.93 -20.18 1.65
C LYS A 491 6.82 -21.06 1.00
N THR A 492 6.48 -22.21 1.56
CA THR A 492 5.59 -23.21 0.94
C THR A 492 4.29 -23.50 1.68
N GLU A 493 3.97 -22.80 2.77
CA GLU A 493 2.73 -23.04 3.55
C GLU A 493 1.94 -21.76 3.87
N LEU A 494 1.79 -20.86 2.89
CA LEU A 494 0.77 -19.79 2.90
C LEU A 494 0.01 -19.75 1.58
#